data_AF-A0A2V7RSU6-F1
#
_entry.id   AF-A0A2V7RSU6-F1
#
_cell.length_a   1.000
_cell.length_b   1.000
_cell.length_c   1.000
_cell.angle_alpha   90.00
_cell.angle_beta   90.00
_cell.angle_gamma   90.00
#
_symmetry.space_group_name_H-M   'P 1'
#
loop_
_entity.id
_entity.type
_entity.pdbx_description
1 polymer ?
#
loop_
_entity_poly.entity_id
_entity_poly.type
_entity_poly.pdbx_seq_one_letter_code
_entity_poly.pdbx_strand_id
1 'polypeptide(L)'
;SGGWIPAVIAGRTGVGMSQRMQSFVLNEAENPFNVLAPGKRPRVTLTPTLALREGKPFLAMAVQGGDTQDQNLLQFFLDIVEFGMNVQEAAEAANITSYQMRSSFGNHESRPGRLTLNESVPPWVRKQLRAMGYILDFEPL
;
A
#
# COMPACT_ATOMS: atom_id res chain seq x y z
N SER A 1 5.44 -4.88 -7.79
CA SER A 1 4.04 -5.37 -7.84
C SER A 1 3.66 -5.64 -9.29
N GLY A 2 3.11 -6.81 -9.63
CA GLY A 2 2.82 -7.24 -11.03
C GLY A 2 3.59 -8.49 -11.46
N GLY A 3 4.77 -8.73 -10.87
CA GLY A 3 5.58 -9.95 -11.04
C GLY A 3 5.21 -11.02 -10.03
N TRP A 4 3.95 -11.42 -9.98
CA TRP A 4 3.48 -12.49 -9.10
C TRP A 4 3.79 -13.85 -9.73
N ILE A 5 4.28 -14.79 -8.92
CA ILE A 5 4.59 -16.15 -9.35
C ILE A 5 3.42 -17.07 -8.96
N PRO A 6 2.94 -17.96 -9.83
CA PRO A 6 3.45 -18.25 -11.18
C PRO A 6 3.00 -17.23 -12.23
N ALA A 7 3.94 -16.83 -13.09
CA ALA A 7 3.68 -16.01 -14.28
C ALA A 7 3.77 -16.86 -15.55
N VAL A 8 2.93 -16.57 -16.54
CA VAL A 8 3.05 -17.17 -17.88
C VAL A 8 4.28 -16.58 -18.55
N ILE A 9 5.22 -17.42 -19.00
CA ILE A 9 6.39 -16.96 -19.77
C ILE A 9 5.94 -16.58 -21.19
N ALA A 10 6.37 -15.41 -21.66
CA ALA A 10 6.11 -14.95 -23.02
C ALA A 10 6.90 -15.82 -24.02
N GLY A 11 6.30 -16.92 -24.46
CA GLY A 11 6.95 -17.89 -25.36
C GLY A 11 8.24 -18.44 -24.75
N ARG A 12 9.37 -18.23 -25.43
CA ARG A 12 10.69 -18.71 -25.02
C ARG A 12 11.63 -17.60 -24.53
N THR A 13 11.08 -16.43 -24.20
CA THR A 13 11.88 -15.23 -23.86
C THR A 13 12.50 -15.27 -22.46
N GLY A 14 11.98 -16.11 -21.56
CA GLY A 14 12.32 -16.07 -20.14
C GLY A 14 11.66 -14.92 -19.36
N VAL A 15 10.81 -14.12 -20.01
CA VAL A 15 10.11 -12.98 -19.39
C VAL A 15 8.71 -13.39 -18.98
N GLY A 16 8.39 -13.25 -17.69
CA GLY A 16 7.04 -13.46 -17.16
C GLY A 16 6.09 -12.33 -17.54
N MET A 17 4.90 -12.69 -18.00
CA MET A 17 3.82 -11.75 -18.31
C MET A 17 3.24 -11.16 -17.01
N SER A 18 2.97 -9.86 -17.05
CA SER A 18 2.38 -9.13 -15.92
C SER A 18 0.97 -9.63 -15.59
N GLN A 19 0.65 -9.72 -14.30
CA GLN A 19 -0.70 -10.02 -13.82
C GLN A 19 -1.50 -8.77 -13.44
N ARG A 20 -1.17 -7.59 -13.99
CA ARG A 20 -1.78 -6.32 -13.56
C ARG A 20 -3.28 -6.21 -13.85
N MET A 21 -3.81 -6.99 -14.79
CA MET A 21 -5.26 -7.01 -15.08
C MET A 21 -6.10 -7.43 -13.88
N GLN A 22 -5.53 -8.12 -12.88
CA GLN A 22 -6.23 -8.47 -11.64
C GLN A 22 -6.72 -7.25 -10.85
N SER A 23 -6.23 -6.04 -11.15
CA SER A 23 -6.67 -4.83 -10.46
C SER A 23 -7.95 -4.25 -11.04
N PHE A 24 -8.44 -4.72 -12.19
CA PHE A 24 -9.80 -4.38 -12.65
C PHE A 24 -10.85 -5.11 -11.82
N VAL A 25 -12.01 -4.47 -11.65
CA VAL A 25 -13.23 -5.19 -11.25
C VAL A 25 -13.96 -5.69 -12.50
N LEU A 26 -14.78 -6.73 -12.34
CA LEU A 26 -15.63 -7.25 -13.42
C LEU A 26 -17.10 -6.85 -13.28
N ASN A 27 -17.47 -6.26 -12.13
CA ASN A 27 -18.80 -5.76 -11.86
C ASN A 27 -18.77 -4.26 -11.58
N GLU A 28 -19.53 -3.49 -12.35
CA GLU A 28 -19.63 -2.04 -12.24
C GLU A 28 -20.11 -1.56 -10.87
N ALA A 29 -20.95 -2.36 -10.19
CA ALA A 29 -21.41 -2.05 -8.84
C ALA A 29 -20.28 -2.04 -7.79
N GLU A 30 -19.14 -2.66 -8.08
CA GLU A 30 -17.98 -2.68 -7.19
C GLU A 30 -17.10 -1.43 -7.34
N ASN A 31 -16.87 -1.00 -8.60
CA ASN A 31 -16.15 0.21 -8.93
C ASN A 31 -16.41 0.58 -10.41
N PRO A 32 -17.28 1.57 -10.69
CA PRO A 32 -17.62 1.91 -12.06
C PRO A 32 -16.44 2.49 -12.86
N PHE A 33 -15.47 3.10 -12.18
CA PHE A 33 -14.34 3.75 -12.83
C PHE A 33 -13.22 2.78 -13.22
N ASN A 34 -13.21 1.56 -12.66
CA ASN A 34 -12.15 0.58 -12.86
C ASN A 34 -12.67 -0.80 -13.31
N VAL A 35 -13.77 -0.82 -14.08
CA VAL A 35 -14.24 -2.00 -14.81
C VAL A 35 -13.32 -2.29 -16.00
N LEU A 36 -13.06 -3.56 -16.28
CA LEU A 36 -12.30 -4.04 -17.43
C LEU A 36 -12.93 -3.59 -18.76
N ALA A 37 -12.12 -2.98 -19.63
CA ALA A 37 -12.54 -2.62 -20.99
C ALA A 37 -11.34 -2.70 -21.97
N PRO A 38 -11.57 -2.99 -23.26
CA PRO A 38 -10.51 -2.98 -24.28
C PRO A 38 -9.75 -1.65 -24.31
N GLY A 39 -8.42 -1.71 -24.35
CA GLY A 39 -7.54 -0.53 -24.40
C GLY A 39 -7.44 0.28 -23.09
N LYS A 40 -8.27 -0.02 -22.08
CA LYS A 40 -8.22 0.65 -20.78
C LYS A 40 -7.02 0.16 -19.97
N ARG A 41 -6.37 1.07 -19.24
CA ARG A 41 -5.34 0.73 -18.25
C ARG A 41 -6.01 0.47 -16.90
N PRO A 42 -5.64 -0.60 -16.18
CA PRO A 42 -6.15 -0.80 -14.83
C PRO A 42 -5.64 0.31 -13.92
N ARG A 43 -6.43 0.67 -12.91
CA ARG A 43 -5.90 1.39 -11.74
C ARG A 43 -4.71 0.60 -11.19
N VAL A 44 -3.59 1.27 -10.98
CA VAL A 44 -2.38 0.65 -10.42
C VAL A 44 -2.07 1.23 -9.06
N THR A 45 -1.40 0.45 -8.23
CA THR A 45 -0.92 0.88 -6.91
C THR A 45 0.46 1.53 -6.96
N LEU A 46 1.09 1.62 -8.14
CA LEU A 46 2.47 2.13 -8.28
C LEU A 46 2.45 3.65 -8.08
N THR A 47 3.11 4.12 -7.02
CA THR A 47 2.99 5.51 -6.54
C THR A 47 4.36 6.10 -6.13
N PRO A 48 5.32 6.21 -7.05
CA PRO A 48 6.54 6.95 -6.75
C PRO A 48 6.21 8.43 -6.51
N THR A 49 6.80 9.01 -5.46
CA THR A 49 6.47 10.35 -5.00
C THR A 49 7.71 11.24 -4.95
N LEU A 50 7.55 12.50 -5.38
CA LEU A 50 8.55 13.56 -5.24
C LEU A 50 7.92 14.73 -4.47
N ALA A 51 8.37 14.96 -3.24
CA ALA A 51 7.99 16.12 -2.45
C ALA A 51 8.91 17.31 -2.76
N LEU A 52 8.30 18.50 -2.86
CA LEU A 52 9.01 19.76 -3.08
C LEU A 52 8.98 20.61 -1.81
N ARG A 53 10.04 21.37 -1.57
CA ARG A 53 10.11 22.41 -0.53
C ARG A 53 10.54 23.70 -1.19
N GLU A 54 9.71 24.74 -1.05
CA GLU A 54 9.95 26.05 -1.68
C GLU A 54 10.18 25.92 -3.21
N GLY A 55 9.40 25.05 -3.86
CA GLY A 55 9.50 24.78 -5.30
C GLY A 55 10.72 23.96 -5.74
N LYS A 56 11.58 23.53 -4.82
CA LYS A 56 12.77 22.73 -5.11
C LYS A 56 12.57 21.27 -4.69
N PRO A 57 13.13 20.29 -5.41
CA PRO A 57 13.13 18.89 -4.98
C PRO A 57 13.67 18.75 -3.56
N PHE A 58 12.91 18.07 -2.70
CA PHE A 58 13.26 17.88 -1.30
C PHE A 58 13.43 16.39 -0.96
N LEU A 59 12.47 15.55 -1.36
CA LEU A 59 12.46 14.14 -1.01
C LEU A 59 11.85 13.31 -2.14
N ALA A 60 12.60 12.32 -2.63
CA ALA A 60 12.10 11.30 -3.54
C ALA A 60 11.91 9.99 -2.77
N MET A 61 10.72 9.40 -2.86
CA MET A 61 10.31 8.28 -2.03
C MET A 61 9.42 7.31 -2.79
N ALA A 62 9.65 6.02 -2.58
CA ALA A 62 8.87 4.93 -3.15
C ALA A 62 9.03 3.69 -2.28
N VAL A 63 8.01 2.85 -2.24
CA VAL A 63 8.03 1.56 -1.54
C VAL A 63 7.27 0.53 -2.35
N GLN A 64 7.52 -0.75 -2.11
CA GLN A 64 6.68 -1.84 -2.62
C GLN A 64 5.62 -2.20 -1.56
N GLY A 65 4.50 -2.79 -1.96
CA GLY A 65 3.47 -3.18 -0.98
C GLY A 65 2.03 -3.23 -1.49
N GLY A 66 1.80 -2.92 -2.77
CA GLY A 66 0.43 -2.94 -3.28
C GLY A 66 -0.39 -1.81 -2.65
N ASP A 67 -1.50 -2.15 -2.00
CA ASP A 67 -2.41 -1.17 -1.37
C ASP A 67 -1.83 -0.50 -0.11
N THR A 68 -0.69 -0.98 0.41
CA THR A 68 -0.01 -0.37 1.55
C THR A 68 0.94 0.76 1.15
N GLN A 69 1.27 0.91 -0.13
CA GLN A 69 2.32 1.84 -0.58
C GLN A 69 2.06 3.29 -0.13
N ASP A 70 0.90 3.87 -0.46
CA ASP A 70 0.58 5.25 -0.06
C ASP A 70 0.32 5.36 1.45
N GLN A 71 -0.10 4.29 2.13
CA GLN A 71 -0.23 4.31 3.60
C GLN A 71 1.14 4.46 4.26
N ASN A 72 2.12 3.66 3.81
CA ASN A 72 3.49 3.68 4.33
C ASN A 72 4.21 4.97 3.94
N LEU A 73 4.07 5.42 2.69
CA LEU A 73 4.69 6.64 2.20
C LEU A 73 4.15 7.89 2.89
N LEU A 74 2.86 7.94 3.23
CA LEU A 74 2.31 9.05 4.00
C LEU A 74 2.96 9.14 5.39
N GLN A 75 3.09 8.00 6.09
CA GLN A 75 3.71 7.95 7.42
C GLN A 75 5.19 8.34 7.34
N PHE A 76 5.95 7.73 6.42
CA PHE A 76 7.35 8.08 6.16
C PHE A 76 7.55 9.58 5.87
N PHE A 77 6.65 10.18 5.09
CA PHE A 77 6.71 11.62 4.81
C PHE A 77 6.46 12.45 6.07
N LEU A 78 5.44 12.10 6.87
CA LEU A 78 5.12 12.79 8.12
C LEU A 78 6.23 12.63 9.16
N ASP A 79 6.88 11.47 9.24
CA ASP A 79 8.04 11.25 10.10
C ASP A 79 9.15 12.27 9.84
N ILE A 80 9.38 12.61 8.57
CA ILE A 80 10.38 13.61 8.19
C ILE A 80 9.89 15.04 8.42
N VAL A 81 8.69 15.38 7.93
CA VAL A 81 8.27 16.79 7.90
C VAL A 81 7.61 17.29 9.17
N GLU A 82 6.97 16.40 9.92
CA GLU A 82 6.26 16.71 11.17
C GLU A 82 7.09 16.29 12.39
N PHE A 83 7.67 15.09 12.37
CA PHE A 83 8.40 14.54 13.52
C PHE A 83 9.92 14.77 13.47
N GLY A 84 10.42 15.43 12.42
CA GLY A 84 11.81 15.87 12.30
C GLY A 84 12.82 14.74 12.16
N MET A 85 12.36 13.54 11.79
CA MET A 85 13.23 12.38 11.57
C MET A 85 14.07 12.56 10.30
N ASN A 86 15.28 12.00 10.32
CA ASN A 86 16.03 11.81 9.09
C ASN A 86 15.48 10.63 8.26
N VAL A 87 16.00 10.44 7.04
CA VAL A 87 15.50 9.40 6.11
C VAL A 87 15.61 7.98 6.68
N GLN A 88 16.68 7.65 7.40
CA GLN A 88 16.85 6.31 7.97
C GLN A 88 15.91 6.11 9.16
N GLU A 89 15.80 7.10 10.04
CA GLU A 89 14.87 7.07 11.18
C GLU A 89 13.43 6.89 10.71
N ALA A 90 13.00 7.65 9.69
CA ALA A 90 11.67 7.52 9.11
C ALA A 90 11.45 6.17 8.41
N ALA A 91 12.49 5.59 7.79
CA ALA A 91 12.39 4.27 7.16
C ALA A 91 12.28 3.12 8.18
N GLU A 92 12.89 3.28 9.36
CA GLU A 92 12.85 2.32 10.47
C GLU A 92 11.73 2.60 11.47
N ALA A 93 10.98 3.69 11.29
CA ALA A 93 9.90 4.07 12.18
C ALA A 93 8.75 3.05 12.12
N ALA A 94 8.09 2.89 13.27
CA ALA A 94 6.90 2.07 13.40
C ALA A 94 5.76 2.61 12.51
N ASN A 95 5.14 1.73 11.72
CA ASN A 95 3.99 2.07 10.89
C ASN A 95 2.71 1.32 11.29
N ILE A 96 1.60 1.77 10.71
CA ILE A 96 0.28 1.17 10.76
C ILE A 96 -0.25 0.94 9.35
N THR A 97 -0.89 -0.21 9.13
CA THR A 97 -1.60 -0.52 7.88
C THR A 97 -3.05 -0.85 8.16
N SER A 98 -3.98 -0.25 7.40
CA SER A 98 -5.41 -0.56 7.42
C SER A 98 -5.83 -1.38 6.20
N TYR A 99 -6.71 -2.36 6.43
CA TYR A 99 -7.27 -3.23 5.40
C TYR A 99 -8.77 -3.00 5.16
N GLN A 100 -9.30 -1.87 5.62
CA GLN A 100 -10.73 -1.55 5.47
C GLN A 100 -11.13 -1.28 4.02
N MET A 101 -10.21 -0.79 3.19
CA MET A 101 -10.49 -0.53 1.79
C MET A 101 -10.42 -1.84 0.98
N ARG A 102 -11.19 -1.92 -0.10
CA ARG A 102 -11.11 -3.06 -1.03
C ARG A 102 -9.71 -3.17 -1.64
N SER A 103 -9.13 -4.37 -1.60
CA SER A 103 -7.83 -4.62 -2.19
C SER A 103 -7.83 -4.52 -3.72
N SER A 104 -6.71 -4.10 -4.29
CA SER A 104 -6.44 -4.09 -5.73
C SER A 104 -6.07 -5.45 -6.31
N PHE A 105 -6.00 -6.50 -5.51
CA PHE A 105 -5.46 -7.81 -5.91
C PHE A 105 -6.39 -8.95 -5.53
N GLY A 106 -6.23 -10.09 -6.21
CA GLY A 106 -6.99 -11.31 -5.94
C GLY A 106 -8.51 -11.08 -5.97
N ASN A 107 -9.20 -11.48 -4.90
CA ASN A 107 -10.65 -11.39 -4.77
C ASN A 107 -11.16 -10.02 -4.28
N HIS A 108 -10.34 -8.97 -4.33
CA HIS A 108 -10.70 -7.62 -3.89
C HIS A 108 -11.26 -7.54 -2.46
N GLU A 109 -10.72 -8.38 -1.56
CA GLU A 109 -11.18 -8.45 -0.18
C GLU A 109 -11.09 -7.09 0.51
N SER A 110 -12.04 -6.84 1.41
CA SER A 110 -12.03 -5.75 2.38
C SER A 110 -12.19 -6.37 3.76
N ARG A 111 -11.39 -5.89 4.72
CA ARG A 111 -11.41 -6.35 6.11
C ARG A 111 -11.60 -5.13 7.02
N PRO A 112 -12.82 -4.55 7.10
CA PRO A 112 -13.10 -3.39 7.93
C PRO A 112 -12.69 -3.63 9.38
N GLY A 113 -12.08 -2.61 10.00
CA GLY A 113 -11.60 -2.69 11.39
C GLY A 113 -10.29 -3.45 11.58
N ARG A 114 -9.74 -4.14 10.56
CA ARG A 114 -8.43 -4.78 10.67
C ARG A 114 -7.29 -3.76 10.50
N LEU A 115 -6.38 -3.73 11.47
CA LEU A 115 -5.15 -2.95 11.45
C LEU A 115 -3.94 -3.85 11.77
N THR A 116 -2.89 -3.74 10.96
CA THR A 116 -1.56 -4.28 11.32
C THR A 116 -0.74 -3.16 11.94
N LEU A 117 -0.19 -3.40 13.13
CA LEU A 117 0.64 -2.45 13.87
C LEU A 117 2.05 -3.00 14.05
N ASN A 118 3.04 -2.13 14.10
CA ASN A 118 4.36 -2.55 14.54
C ASN A 118 4.37 -3.00 16.03
N GLU A 119 5.18 -4.00 16.36
CA GLU A 119 5.36 -4.52 17.73
C GLU A 119 5.96 -3.52 18.73
N SER A 120 6.50 -2.38 18.28
CA SER A 120 6.95 -1.31 19.17
C SER A 120 5.83 -0.36 19.62
N VAL A 121 4.65 -0.41 18.98
CA VAL A 121 3.53 0.49 19.33
C VAL A 121 3.16 0.31 20.81
N PRO A 122 3.07 1.37 21.63
CA PRO A 122 2.89 1.18 23.06
C PRO A 122 1.62 0.42 23.47
N PRO A 123 1.66 -0.41 24.54
CA PRO A 123 0.51 -1.22 24.95
C PRO A 123 -0.77 -0.41 25.23
N TRP A 124 -0.65 0.84 25.71
CA TRP A 124 -1.80 1.70 25.96
C TRP A 124 -2.51 2.13 24.68
N VAL A 125 -1.76 2.40 23.59
CA VAL A 125 -2.32 2.72 22.26
C VAL A 125 -3.07 1.50 21.72
N ARG A 126 -2.48 0.31 21.80
CA ARG A 126 -3.13 -0.95 21.38
C ARG A 126 -4.44 -1.19 22.13
N LYS A 127 -4.45 -0.92 23.45
CA LYS A 127 -5.66 -1.05 24.28
C LYS A 127 -6.76 -0.07 23.84
N GLN A 128 -6.41 1.18 23.55
CA GLN A 128 -7.35 2.18 23.05
C GLN A 128 -7.93 1.80 21.68
N LEU A 129 -7.09 1.37 20.74
CA LEU A 129 -7.55 0.92 19.42
C LEU A 129 -8.51 -0.27 19.52
N ARG A 130 -8.22 -1.26 20.38
CA ARG A 130 -9.16 -2.36 20.65
C ARG A 130 -10.48 -1.87 21.26
N ALA A 131 -10.42 -0.90 22.18
CA ALA A 131 -11.63 -0.31 22.77
C ALA A 131 -12.47 0.46 21.73
N MET A 132 -11.86 0.97 20.67
CA MET A 132 -12.54 1.55 19.50
C MET A 132 -13.14 0.51 18.54
N GLY A 133 -12.90 -0.79 18.77
CA GLY A 133 -13.42 -1.88 17.95
C GLY A 133 -12.46 -2.39 16.86
N TYR A 134 -11.21 -1.94 16.83
CA TYR A 134 -10.24 -2.44 15.86
C TYR A 134 -9.71 -3.83 16.22
N ILE A 135 -9.54 -4.66 15.19
CA ILE A 135 -8.91 -5.98 15.24
C ILE A 135 -7.44 -5.80 14.86
N LEU A 136 -6.55 -6.09 15.80
CA LEU A 136 -5.12 -5.80 15.66
C LEU A 136 -4.32 -7.07 15.39
N ASP A 137 -3.49 -7.05 14.35
CA ASP A 137 -2.35 -7.94 14.15
C ASP A 137 -1.03 -7.16 14.19
N PHE A 138 0.10 -7.88 14.29
CA PHE A 138 1.39 -7.26 14.56
C PHE A 138 2.49 -7.76 13.63
N GLU A 139 3.39 -6.86 13.27
CA GLU A 139 4.62 -7.15 12.53
C GLU A 139 5.85 -6.66 13.33
N PRO A 140 6.97 -7.38 13.30
CA PRO A 140 8.23 -6.92 13.87
C PRO A 140 8.75 -5.68 13.12
N LEU A 141 9.72 -4.99 13.71
CA LEU A 141 10.55 -4.00 13.00
C LEU A 141 11.47 -4.69 11.98
#